data_AF-A0A170PI38-F1
#
_entry.id   AF-A0A170PI38-F1
#
_cell.length_a   1.000
_cell.length_b   1.000
_cell.length_c   1.000
_cell.angle_alpha   90.00
_cell.angle_beta   90.00
_cell.angle_gamma   90.00
#
_symmetry.space_group_name_H-M   'P 1'
#
loop_
_entity.id
_entity.type
_entity.pdbx_description
1 polymer ?
#
loop_
_entity_poly.entity_id
_entity_poly.type
_entity_poly.pdbx_seq_one_letter_code
_entity_poly.pdbx_strand_id
1 'polypeptide(L)' 'MDTLDILNTAQYVIDKDGRQTAVLLDLESWEALRQLLEELAEDERLGELMAAVQMDEKLELEAAREVYQAFR' A
#
# COMPACT_ATOMS: atom_id res chain seq x y z
N MET A 1 16.16 -5.53 13.04
CA MET A 1 14.74 -5.23 13.32
C MET A 1 13.96 -5.73 12.13
N ASP A 2 12.95 -6.57 12.32
CA ASP A 2 12.11 -7.06 11.21
C ASP A 2 11.07 -5.98 10.84
N THR A 3 10.59 -5.99 9.60
CA THR A 3 9.51 -5.10 9.11
C THR A 3 8.25 -5.14 9.98
N LEU A 4 7.92 -6.31 10.52
CA LEU A 4 6.82 -6.47 11.48
C LEU A 4 7.09 -5.73 12.80
N ASP A 5 8.34 -5.63 13.24
CA ASP A 5 8.70 -4.89 14.46
C ASP A 5 8.47 -3.39 14.27
N ILE A 6 8.81 -2.85 13.09
CA ILE A 6 8.56 -1.43 12.72
C ILE A 6 7.06 -1.12 12.68
N LEU A 7 6.25 -2.04 12.14
CA LEU A 7 4.80 -1.86 12.08
C LEU A 7 4.15 -1.97 13.46
N ASN A 8 4.74 -2.74 14.38
CA ASN A 8 4.24 -2.89 15.75
C ASN A 8 4.55 -1.66 16.63
N THR A 9 5.51 -0.81 16.27
CA THR A 9 5.77 0.47 16.96
C THR A 9 4.88 1.61 16.44
N ALA A 10 4.23 1.42 15.29
CA ALA A 10 3.43 2.43 14.64
C ALA A 10 2.17 2.80 15.46
N GLN A 11 2.00 4.09 15.72
CA GLN A 11 0.79 4.64 16.35
C GLN A 11 -0.02 5.41 15.32
N TYR A 12 -1.32 5.14 15.25
CA TYR A 12 -2.21 5.81 14.30
C TYR A 12 -2.88 7.03 14.92
N VAL A 13 -2.83 8.16 14.22
CA VAL A 13 -3.63 9.34 14.52
C VAL A 13 -4.98 9.20 13.84
N ILE A 14 -6.03 9.14 14.65
CA ILE A 14 -7.41 9.01 14.19
C ILE A 14 -8.08 10.38 14.24
N ASP A 15 -8.71 10.79 13.14
CA ASP A 15 -9.49 12.02 13.10
C ASP A 15 -10.85 11.86 13.80
N LYS A 16 -11.58 12.97 13.89
CA LYS A 16 -12.92 13.02 14.51
C LYS A 16 -13.96 12.13 13.82
N ASP A 17 -13.72 11.73 12.57
CA ASP A 17 -14.61 10.93 11.74
C ASP A 17 -14.18 9.44 11.75
N GLY A 18 -13.19 9.09 12.59
CA GLY A 18 -12.69 7.72 12.75
C GLY A 18 -11.68 7.29 11.68
N ARG A 19 -11.20 8.21 10.85
CA ARG A 19 -10.26 7.91 9.76
C ARG A 19 -8.82 8.04 10.24
N GLN A 20 -7.98 7.10 9.83
CA GLN A 20 -6.54 7.19 10.04
C GLN A 20 -5.98 8.29 9.13
N THR A 21 -5.39 9.33 9.70
CA THR A 21 -4.88 10.48 8.95
C THR A 21 -3.38 10.63 9.01
N ALA A 22 -2.73 10.08 10.04
CA ALA A 22 -1.27 10.04 10.14
C ALA A 22 -0.81 8.82 10.93
N VAL A 23 0.47 8.47 10.76
CA VAL A 23 1.17 7.47 11.55
C VAL A 23 2.34 8.15 12.26
N LEU A 24 2.43 7.96 13.57
CA LEU A 24 3.60 8.30 14.36
C LEU A 24 4.54 7.09 14.42
N LEU A 25 5.79 7.35 14.12
CA LEU A 25 6.91 6.42 14.24
C LEU A 25 7.99 7.08 15.09
N ASP A 26 8.71 6.29 15.87
CA ASP A 26 9.98 6.75 16.43
C ASP A 26 11.02 6.94 15.31
N LEU A 27 12.08 7.68 15.62
CA LEU A 27 13.08 8.07 14.62
C LEU A 27 13.84 6.87 14.04
N GLU A 28 14.14 5.87 14.87
CA GLU A 28 14.87 4.67 14.45
C GLU A 28 14.00 3.83 13.49
N SER A 29 12.73 3.63 13.85
CA SER A 29 11.72 2.97 13.01
C SER A 29 11.50 3.71 11.68
N TRP A 30 11.48 5.06 11.70
CA TRP A 30 11.36 5.87 10.49
C TRP A 30 12.58 5.74 9.57
N GLU A 31 13.79 5.79 10.12
CA GLU A 31 15.02 5.65 9.33
C GLU A 31 15.12 4.27 8.69
N ALA A 32 14.80 3.21 9.44
CA ALA A 32 14.76 1.84 8.92
C ALA A 32 13.69 1.68 7.82
N LEU A 33 12.49 2.21 8.03
CA LEU A 33 11.42 2.18 7.02
C LEU A 33 11.81 2.95 5.75
N ARG A 34 12.43 4.13 5.90
CA ARG A 34 12.89 4.94 4.77
C ARG A 34 13.91 4.18 3.93
N GLN A 35 14.89 3.52 4.56
CA GLN A 35 15.90 2.75 3.85
C GLN A 35 15.26 1.59 3.07
N LEU A 36 14.30 0.88 3.67
CA LEU A 36 13.58 -0.20 2.98
C LEU A 36 12.76 0.32 1.78
N LEU A 37 12.16 1.50 1.90
CA LEU A 37 11.42 2.13 0.81
C LEU A 37 12.35 2.60 -0.32
N GLU A 38 13.54 3.09 0.00
CA GLU A 38 14.58 3.45 -0.97
C GLU A 38 15.06 2.19 -1.72
N GLU A 39 15.33 1.10 -1.02
CA GLU A 39 15.67 -0.20 -1.61
C GLU A 39 14.54 -0.74 -2.51
N LEU A 40 13.27 -0.63 -2.07
CA LEU A 40 12.11 -1.02 -2.88
C LEU A 40 11.96 -0.16 -4.15
N ALA A 41 12.23 1.14 -4.05
CA ALA A 41 12.12 2.07 -5.17
C ALA A 41 13.23 1.86 -6.22
N GLU A 42 14.39 1.36 -5.79
CA GLU A 42 15.49 0.97 -6.68
C GLU A 42 15.29 -0.42 -7.30
N ASP A 43 14.36 -1.22 -6.79
CA ASP A 43 14.02 -2.54 -7.35
C ASP A 43 13.02 -2.41 -8.52
N GLU A 44 13.55 -2.42 -9.76
CA GLU A 44 12.77 -2.41 -11.01
C GLU A 44 11.67 -3.50 -11.04
N ARG A 45 11.85 -4.64 -10.36
CA ARG A 45 10.82 -5.70 -10.31
C ARG A 45 9.56 -5.30 -9.58
N LEU A 46 9.66 -4.43 -8.57
CA LEU A 46 8.46 -3.95 -7.86
C LEU A 46 7.62 -3.06 -8.77
N GLY A 47 8.28 -2.20 -9.58
CA GLY A 47 7.60 -1.39 -10.59
C GLY A 47 6.83 -2.25 -11.60
N GLU A 48 7.45 -3.34 -12.06
CA GLU A 48 6.80 -4.31 -12.96
C GLU A 48 5.65 -5.06 -12.28
N LEU A 49 5.81 -5.48 -11.02
CA LEU A 49 4.77 -6.16 -10.24
C LEU A 49 3.58 -5.25 -9.95
N MET A 50 3.82 -4.00 -9.56
CA MET A 50 2.75 -3.02 -9.34
C MET A 50 2.01 -2.70 -10.62
N ALA A 51 2.71 -2.57 -11.75
CA ALA A 51 2.09 -2.39 -13.06
C ALA A 51 1.23 -3.61 -13.45
N ALA A 52 1.71 -4.83 -13.19
CA ALA A 52 0.97 -6.05 -13.47
C ALA A 52 -0.31 -6.18 -12.63
N VAL A 53 -0.25 -5.90 -11.32
CA VAL A 53 -1.42 -5.91 -10.43
C VAL A 53 -2.43 -4.84 -10.82
N GLN A 54 -1.97 -3.63 -11.18
CA GLN A 54 -2.85 -2.55 -11.59
C GLN A 54 -3.54 -2.81 -12.94
N MET A 55 -2.93 -3.62 -13.82
CA MET A 55 -3.58 -4.12 -15.04
C MET A 55 -4.62 -5.20 -14.73
N ASP A 56 -4.33 -6.09 -13.79
CA ASP A 56 -5.25 -7.17 -13.38
C ASP A 56 -6.53 -6.61 -12.73
N GLU A 57 -6.41 -5.66 -11.80
CA GLU A 57 -7.56 -4.99 -11.18
C GLU A 57 -8.44 -4.24 -12.20
N LYS A 58 -7.83 -3.62 -13.22
CA LYS A 58 -8.58 -2.96 -14.30
C LYS A 58 -9.37 -3.96 -15.14
N LEU A 59 -8.75 -5.10 -15.47
CA LEU A 59 -9.39 -6.16 -16.25
C LEU A 59 -10.57 -6.77 -15.49
N GLU A 60 -10.43 -7.01 -14.19
CA GLU A 60 -11.55 -7.49 -13.36
C GLU A 60 -12.69 -6.46 -13.29
N LEU A 61 -12.36 -5.17 -13.15
CA LEU A 61 -13.38 -4.11 -13.07
C LEU A 61 -14.15 -3.93 -14.38
N GLU A 62 -13.47 -4.07 -15.52
CA GLU A 62 -14.10 -4.05 -16.85
C GLU A 62 -14.99 -5.27 -17.06
N ALA A 63 -14.51 -6.47 -16.74
CA ALA A 63 -15.30 -7.70 -16.82
C ALA A 63 -16.55 -7.65 -15.92
N ALA A 64 -16.42 -7.16 -14.68
CA ALA A 64 -17.55 -6.96 -13.78
C ALA A 64 -18.57 -5.94 -14.33
N ARG A 65 -18.10 -4.90 -15.01
CA ARG A 65 -18.94 -3.87 -15.64
C ARG A 65 -19.70 -4.42 -16.85
N GLU A 66 -19.06 -5.26 -17.67
CA GLU A 66 -19.70 -5.92 -18.80
C GLU A 66 -20.81 -6.87 -18.35
N VAL A 67 -20.56 -7.67 -17.30
CA VAL A 67 -21.57 -8.55 -16.70
C VAL A 67 -22.77 -7.74 -16.21
N TYR A 68 -22.54 -6.64 -15.50
CA TYR A 68 -23.64 -5.79 -15.01
C TYR A 68 -24.46 -5.15 -16.15
N GLN A 69 -23.82 -4.76 -17.26
CA GLN A 69 -24.53 -4.23 -18.43
C GLN A 69 -25.31 -5.29 -19.19
N ALA A 70 -24.81 -6.53 -19.25
CA ALA A 70 -25.50 -7.65 -19.91
C ALA A 70 -26.75 -8.13 -19.13
N PHE A 71 -26.82 -7.86 -17.84
CA PHE A 71 -27.98 -8.16 -16.99
C PHE A 71 -29.08 -7.08 -17.00
N ARG A 72 -28.91 -5.99 -17.79
CA ARG A 72 -29.89 -4.91 -17.92
C ARG A 72 -30.82 -5.07 -19.12
#